data_AF-A0A090SNK5-F1
#
_entry.id   AF-A0A090SNK5-F1
#
_cell.length_a   1.000
_cell.length_b   1.000
_cell.length_c   1.000
_cell.angle_alpha   90.00
_cell.angle_beta   90.00
_cell.angle_gamma   90.00
#
_symmetry.space_group_name_H-M   'P 1'
#
loop_
_entity.id
_entity.type
_entity.pdbx_description
1 polymer ?
#
loop_
_entity_poly.entity_id
_entity_poly.type
_entity_poly.pdbx_seq_one_letter_code
_entity_poly.pdbx_strand_id
1 'polypeptide(L)' 'MSDFGIDKQAFWSNLDIMSEQALASGSPNNNPRIPNKEEVIELYKAAW' A
#
# COMPACT_ATOMS: atom_id res chain seq x y z
N MET A 1 11.59 -4.77 1.47
CA MET A 1 10.91 -4.86 2.79
C MET A 1 11.44 -5.97 3.71
N SER A 2 11.88 -7.11 3.17
CA SER A 2 12.48 -8.19 3.98
C SER A 2 13.65 -7.74 4.87
N ASP A 3 14.48 -6.81 4.39
CA ASP A 3 15.63 -6.29 5.14
C ASP A 3 15.22 -5.46 6.37
N PHE A 4 13.96 -5.03 6.46
CA PHE A 4 13.41 -4.33 7.62
C PHE A 4 12.76 -5.29 8.64
N GLY A 5 12.86 -6.61 8.44
CA GLY A 5 12.29 -7.61 9.34
C GLY A 5 10.76 -7.74 9.28
N ILE A 6 10.13 -7.20 8.22
CA ILE A 6 8.69 -7.33 8.00
C ILE A 6 8.41 -8.76 7.53
N ASP A 7 7.45 -9.44 8.17
CA ASP A 7 7.02 -10.77 7.74
C ASP A 7 6.28 -10.69 6.40
N LYS A 8 6.66 -11.57 5.47
CA LYS A 8 6.09 -11.60 4.11
C LYS A 8 4.61 -11.95 4.17
N GLN A 9 4.23 -13.00 4.89
CA GLN A 9 2.85 -13.44 4.87
C GLN A 9 1.92 -12.37 5.45
N ALA A 10 2.32 -11.75 6.57
CA ALA A 10 1.59 -10.66 7.19
C ALA A 10 1.49 -9.43 6.28
N PHE A 11 2.57 -9.04 5.59
CA PHE A 11 2.51 -7.93 4.64
C PHE A 11 1.53 -8.21 3.51
N TRP A 12 1.68 -9.37 2.86
CA TRP A 12 0.86 -9.76 1.71
C TRP A 12 -0.62 -9.94 2.10
N SER A 13 -0.92 -10.44 3.30
CA SER A 13 -2.30 -10.57 3.79
C SER A 13 -2.95 -9.23 4.14
N ASN A 14 -2.16 -8.18 4.37
CA ASN A 14 -2.65 -6.85 4.75
C ASN A 14 -2.67 -5.83 3.60
N LEU A 15 -2.27 -6.21 2.38
CA LEU A 15 -2.24 -5.29 1.24
C LEU A 15 -3.59 -4.59 0.99
N ASP A 16 -4.68 -5.34 1.13
CA ASP A 16 -6.04 -4.84 0.91
C ASP A 16 -6.40 -3.72 1.90
N ILE A 17 -6.29 -4.01 3.20
CA ILE A 17 -6.60 -3.06 4.28
C ILE A 17 -5.63 -1.87 4.31
N MET A 18 -4.33 -2.11 4.05
CA MET A 18 -3.34 -1.03 3.97
C MET A 18 -3.65 -0.05 2.83
N SER A 19 -4.15 -0.56 1.70
CA SER A 19 -4.51 0.27 0.54
C SER A 19 -5.78 1.07 0.80
N GLU A 20 -6.79 0.48 1.45
CA GLU A 20 -7.98 1.22 1.89
C GLU A 20 -7.62 2.34 2.88
N GLN A 21 -6.80 2.03 3.87
CA GLN A 21 -6.37 3.00 4.87
C GLN A 21 -5.51 4.11 4.25
N ALA A 22 -4.64 3.79 3.29
CA ALA A 22 -3.87 4.79 2.55
C ALA A 22 -4.78 5.77 1.81
N LEU A 23 -5.81 5.27 1.13
CA LEU A 23 -6.81 6.11 0.46
C LEU A 23 -7.62 6.95 1.46
N ALA A 24 -8.09 6.33 2.55
CA ALA A 24 -8.88 7.00 3.58
C ALA A 24 -8.09 8.05 4.39
N SER A 25 -6.76 8.01 4.37
CA SER A 25 -5.91 8.96 5.09
C SER A 25 -6.03 10.41 4.59
N GLY A 26 -6.55 10.61 3.37
CA GLY A 26 -6.64 11.91 2.71
C GLY A 26 -5.32 12.41 2.11
N SER A 27 -4.18 11.78 2.43
CA SER A 27 -2.88 12.12 1.84
C SER A 27 -2.80 11.94 0.31
N PRO A 28 -3.52 11.00 -0.34
CA PRO A 28 -3.47 10.87 -1.80
C PRO A 28 -4.02 12.09 -2.55
N ASN A 29 -4.83 12.94 -1.90
CA ASN A 29 -5.31 14.19 -2.50
C ASN A 29 -4.18 15.21 -2.74
N ASN A 30 -3.00 15.01 -2.13
CA ASN A 30 -1.82 15.82 -2.38
C ASN A 30 -0.98 15.30 -3.56
N ASN A 31 -1.35 14.16 -4.16
CA ASN A 31 -0.66 13.61 -5.32
C ASN A 31 -1.28 14.18 -6.62
N PRO A 32 -0.49 14.65 -7.60
CA PRO A 32 -1.02 15.11 -8.89
C PRO A 32 -1.81 14.03 -9.64
N ARG A 33 -1.59 12.76 -9.32
CA ARG A 33 -2.42 11.64 -9.76
C ARG A 33 -3.00 10.95 -8.52
N ILE A 34 -4.31 11.01 -8.38
CA ILE A 34 -5.03 10.27 -7.33
C ILE A 34 -5.10 8.79 -7.77
N PRO A 35 -4.46 7.86 -7.03
CA PRO A 35 -4.51 6.44 -7.36
C PRO A 35 -5.83 5.80 -6.91
N ASN A 36 -6.21 4.70 -7.53
CA ASN A 36 -7.23 3.79 -7.02
C ASN A 36 -6.61 2.72 -6.10
N LYS A 37 -7.45 1.87 -5.49
CA LYS A 37 -7.02 0.86 -4.50
C LYS A 37 -6.07 -0.16 -5.13
N GLU A 38 -6.39 -0.64 -6.32
CA GLU A 38 -5.60 -1.62 -7.06
C GLU A 38 -4.20 -1.08 -7.39
N GLU A 39 -4.10 0.19 -7.82
CA GLU A 39 -2.84 0.85 -8.08
C GLU A 39 -1.97 0.96 -6.82
N VAL A 40 -2.56 1.25 -5.66
CA VAL A 40 -1.83 1.27 -4.37
C VAL A 40 -1.35 -0.14 -3.99
N ILE A 41 -2.16 -1.17 -4.21
CA ILE A 41 -1.77 -2.56 -3.99
C ILE A 41 -0.56 -2.93 -4.86
N GLU A 42 -0.57 -2.58 -6.14
CA GLU A 42 0.56 -2.87 -7.03
C GLU A 42 1.83 -2.11 -6.62
N LEU A 43 1.71 -0.88 -6.12
CA LEU A 43 2.83 -0.15 -5.54
C LEU A 43 3.41 -0.87 -4.30
N TYR A 44 2.56 -1.37 -3.40
CA TYR A 44 3.04 -2.14 -2.25
C TYR A 44 3.72 -3.44 -2.66
N LYS A 45 3.19 -4.16 -3.66
CA LYS A 45 3.84 -5.35 -4.21
C LYS A 45 5.20 -5.03 -4.83
N ALA A 46 5.32 -3.91 -5.53
CA ALA A 46 6.58 -3.46 -6.14
C ALA A 46 7.62 -3.00 -5.10
N ALA A 47 7.17 -2.49 -3.95
CA ALA A 47 8.04 -2.03 -2.87
C ALA A 47 8.53 -3.15 -1.93
N TRP A 48 7.92 -4.34 -1.99
CA TRP A 48 8.31 -5.51 -1.21
C TRP A 48 9.76 -5.95 -1.47
#